data_AF-A0A318JFN4-F1
#
_entry.id   AF-A0A318JFN4-F1
#
_cell.length_a   1.000
_cell.length_b   1.000
_cell.length_c   1.000
_cell.angle_alpha   90.00
_cell.angle_beta   90.00
_cell.angle_gamma   90.00
#
_symmetry.space_group_name_H-M   'P 1'
#
loop_
_entity.id
_entity.type
_entity.pdbx_description
1 polymer ?
#
loop_
_entity_poly.entity_id
_entity_poly.type
_entity_poly.pdbx_seq_one_letter_code
_entity_poly.pdbx_strand_id
1 'polypeptide(L)'
;MNRLLFGGLALLMQFFISAYALAIPGSNELTQIANLTASLDQKYVAGSISTAEQAEIALKESNAAQLRLQSWYEQADRACHQTFFVNDCLNDVKQQRRQYIVSLQRIALEAKALQRKLRIDQLDKELEQRQAKP
;
A
#
# COMPACT_ATOMS: atom_id res chain seq x y z
N MET A 1 -25.52 -2.55 -73.55
CA MET A 1 -26.35 -3.45 -72.72
C MET A 1 -25.54 -3.74 -71.45
N ASN A 2 -25.69 -2.98 -70.35
CA ASN A 2 -26.67 -3.17 -69.25
C ASN A 2 -26.65 -4.65 -68.77
N ARG A 3 -26.36 -5.07 -67.52
CA ARG A 3 -26.50 -4.54 -66.14
C ARG A 3 -25.56 -5.35 -65.20
N LEU A 4 -24.81 -4.78 -64.25
CA LEU A 4 -25.13 -4.56 -62.82
C LEU A 4 -25.65 -5.78 -62.01
N LEU A 5 -25.06 -5.93 -60.81
CA LEU A 5 -25.50 -6.66 -59.59
C LEU A 5 -24.83 -8.02 -59.30
N PHE A 6 -23.79 -8.02 -58.47
CA PHE A 6 -23.66 -8.93 -57.33
C PHE A 6 -22.75 -8.26 -56.28
N GLY A 7 -23.33 -7.27 -55.60
CA GLY A 7 -22.83 -6.80 -54.31
C GLY A 7 -23.43 -7.67 -53.20
N GLY A 8 -22.64 -7.92 -52.16
CA GLY A 8 -23.14 -8.32 -50.86
C GLY A 8 -22.91 -9.78 -50.48
N LEU A 9 -21.68 -10.14 -50.08
CA LEU A 9 -21.46 -11.16 -49.05
C LEU A 9 -20.01 -11.15 -48.49
N ALA A 10 -19.47 -9.95 -48.26
CA ALA A 10 -18.16 -9.78 -47.62
C ALA A 10 -18.29 -8.86 -46.40
N LEU A 11 -19.15 -9.21 -45.43
CA LEU A 11 -19.23 -8.46 -44.16
C LEU A 11 -19.93 -9.25 -43.04
N LEU A 12 -19.41 -10.42 -42.68
CA LEU A 12 -19.72 -11.07 -41.39
C LEU A 12 -18.46 -11.73 -40.80
N MET A 13 -17.33 -11.04 -40.90
CA MET A 13 -16.16 -11.33 -40.08
C MET A 13 -16.11 -10.26 -38.99
N GLN A 14 -15.89 -10.70 -37.74
CA GLN A 14 -15.48 -9.90 -36.59
C GLN A 14 -16.58 -9.13 -35.84
N PHE A 15 -17.31 -9.77 -34.91
CA PHE A 15 -17.86 -9.07 -33.72
C PHE A 15 -18.35 -10.07 -32.65
N PHE A 16 -17.53 -11.01 -32.16
CA PHE A 16 -17.84 -11.76 -30.93
C PHE A 16 -16.59 -12.17 -30.13
N ILE A 17 -15.75 -11.20 -29.79
CA ILE A 17 -14.87 -11.35 -28.63
C ILE A 17 -15.07 -10.11 -27.75
N SER A 18 -16.23 -10.03 -27.09
CA SER A 18 -16.34 -9.19 -25.90
C SER A 18 -15.54 -9.90 -24.80
N ALA A 19 -14.29 -9.50 -24.66
CA ALA A 19 -13.48 -9.82 -23.51
C ALA A 19 -14.21 -9.27 -22.27
N TYR A 20 -14.91 -10.15 -21.55
CA TYR A 20 -15.34 -9.88 -20.19
C TYR A 20 -14.08 -9.80 -19.32
N ALA A 21 -13.42 -8.65 -19.33
CA ALA A 21 -12.57 -8.27 -18.23
C ALA A 21 -13.50 -7.98 -17.06
N LEU A 22 -13.78 -8.99 -16.23
CA LEU A 22 -14.24 -8.75 -14.87
C LEU A 22 -13.09 -8.04 -14.15
N ALA A 23 -13.07 -6.71 -14.25
CA ALA A 23 -12.23 -5.86 -13.43
C ALA A 23 -12.70 -6.07 -11.98
N ILE A 24 -12.00 -6.94 -11.25
CA ILE A 24 -12.19 -7.09 -9.80
C ILE A 24 -11.84 -5.72 -9.20
N PRO A 25 -12.82 -4.98 -8.63
CA PRO A 25 -12.54 -3.70 -8.01
C PRO A 25 -11.69 -3.97 -6.76
N GLY A 26 -10.38 -3.77 -6.87
CA GLY A 26 -9.42 -4.00 -5.77
C GLY A 26 -8.03 -4.48 -6.19
N SER A 27 -7.88 -5.09 -7.38
CA SER A 27 -6.57 -5.60 -7.83
C SER A 27 -5.57 -4.49 -8.17
N ASN A 28 -6.05 -3.41 -8.79
CA ASN A 28 -5.23 -2.24 -9.10
C ASN A 28 -4.75 -1.51 -7.82
N GLU A 29 -5.65 -1.33 -6.85
CA GLU A 29 -5.30 -0.66 -5.60
C GLU A 29 -4.25 -1.45 -4.79
N LEU A 30 -4.40 -2.78 -4.70
CA LEU A 30 -3.42 -3.62 -4.03
C LEU A 30 -2.03 -3.53 -4.68
N THR A 31 -1.99 -3.46 -6.02
CA THR A 31 -0.74 -3.30 -6.77
C THR A 31 -0.07 -1.96 -6.46
N GLN A 32 -0.87 -0.88 -6.35
CA GLN A 32 -0.35 0.43 -5.95
C GLN A 32 0.18 0.41 -4.52
N ILE A 33 -0.49 -0.27 -3.59
CA ILE A 33 -0.02 -0.45 -2.22
C ILE A 33 1.28 -1.23 -2.20
N ALA A 34 1.39 -2.32 -2.97
CA ALA A 34 2.60 -3.11 -3.09
C ALA A 34 3.78 -2.25 -3.54
N ASN A 35 3.62 -1.49 -4.63
CA ASN A 35 4.65 -0.60 -5.15
C ASN A 35 5.04 0.50 -4.15
N LEU A 36 4.05 1.09 -3.46
CA LEU A 36 4.30 2.08 -2.41
C LEU A 36 5.10 1.47 -1.27
N THR A 37 4.70 0.30 -0.77
CA THR A 37 5.41 -0.38 0.32
C THR A 37 6.84 -0.73 -0.07
N ALA A 38 7.07 -1.25 -1.27
CA ALA A 38 8.41 -1.54 -1.78
C ALA A 38 9.28 -0.28 -1.90
N SER A 39 8.70 0.82 -2.40
CA SER A 39 9.38 2.10 -2.50
C SER A 39 9.77 2.66 -1.12
N LEU A 40 8.86 2.56 -0.14
CA LEU A 40 9.15 2.98 1.23
C LEU A 40 10.20 2.10 1.91
N ASP A 41 10.15 0.78 1.67
CA ASP A 41 11.14 -0.16 2.23
C ASP A 41 12.53 0.11 1.67
N GLN A 42 12.63 0.41 0.37
CA GLN A 42 13.87 0.82 -0.28
C GLN A 42 14.37 2.20 0.20
N LYS A 43 13.46 3.15 0.44
CA LYS A 43 13.79 4.49 0.94
C LYS A 43 14.28 4.46 2.39
N TYR A 44 13.70 3.60 3.21
CA TYR A 44 13.97 3.48 4.64
C TYR A 44 14.51 2.10 4.99
N VAL A 45 15.67 1.74 4.44
CA VAL A 45 16.36 0.49 4.79
C VAL A 45 16.58 0.42 6.30
N ALA A 46 16.51 -0.77 6.88
CA ALA A 46 16.65 -0.94 8.34
C ALA A 46 17.91 -0.24 8.89
N GLY A 47 17.72 0.62 9.88
CA GLY A 47 18.78 1.40 10.52
C GLY A 47 19.20 2.66 9.75
N SER A 48 18.53 3.02 8.66
CA SER A 48 18.87 4.21 7.87
C SER A 48 18.31 5.51 8.46
N ILE A 49 17.33 5.44 9.38
CA ILE A 49 16.72 6.62 9.98
C ILE A 49 17.65 7.15 11.09
N SER A 50 18.25 8.32 10.86
CA SER A 50 19.32 8.85 11.72
C SER A 50 19.11 10.26 12.23
N THR A 51 18.17 11.03 11.65
CA THR A 51 17.86 12.40 12.08
C THR A 51 16.41 12.55 12.54
N ALA A 52 16.13 13.59 13.36
CA ALA A 52 14.77 13.91 13.80
C ALA A 52 13.82 14.14 12.63
N GLU A 53 14.27 14.89 11.62
CA GLU A 53 13.52 15.20 10.41
C GLU A 53 13.22 13.93 9.60
N GLN A 54 14.22 13.05 9.41
CA GLN A 54 14.01 11.76 8.75
C GLN A 54 12.98 10.90 9.49
N ALA A 55 13.03 10.86 10.83
CA ALA A 55 12.07 10.10 11.62
C ALA A 55 10.65 10.65 11.48
N GLU A 56 10.48 11.98 11.48
CA GLU A 56 9.17 12.59 11.28
C GLU A 56 8.58 12.25 9.91
N ILE A 57 9.37 12.39 8.84
CA ILE A 57 8.94 12.08 7.47
C ILE A 57 8.64 10.59 7.33
N ALA A 58 9.53 9.72 7.81
CA ALA A 58 9.35 8.26 7.77
C ALA A 58 8.07 7.84 8.51
N LEU A 59 7.81 8.43 9.68
CA LEU A 59 6.60 8.14 10.45
C LEU A 59 5.34 8.61 9.71
N LYS A 60 5.36 9.81 9.12
CA LYS A 60 4.24 10.33 8.34
C LYS A 60 3.93 9.46 7.12
N GLU A 61 4.94 9.11 6.34
CA GLU A 61 4.79 8.31 5.12
C GLU A 61 4.35 6.87 5.42
N SER A 62 4.98 6.22 6.39
CA SER A 62 4.60 4.86 6.80
C SER A 62 3.17 4.79 7.36
N ASN A 63 2.76 5.77 8.19
CA ASN A 63 1.38 5.82 8.71
C ASN A 63 0.36 6.06 7.58
N ALA A 64 0.65 6.94 6.62
CA ALA A 64 -0.23 7.17 5.48
C ALA A 64 -0.41 5.90 4.64
N ALA A 65 0.68 5.16 4.39
CA ALA A 65 0.63 3.87 3.70
C ALA A 65 -0.14 2.80 4.51
N GLN A 66 0.01 2.78 5.85
CA GLN A 66 -0.76 1.87 6.71
C GLN A 66 -2.26 2.15 6.64
N LEU A 67 -2.67 3.42 6.67
CA LEU A 67 -4.07 3.81 6.54
C LEU A 67 -4.63 3.39 5.18
N ARG A 68 -3.86 3.56 4.11
CA ARG A 68 -4.26 3.12 2.77
C ARG A 68 -4.44 1.59 2.69
N LEU A 69 -3.47 0.83 3.22
CA LEU A 69 -3.55 -0.63 3.30
C LEU A 69 -4.75 -1.08 4.15
N GLN A 70 -5.04 -0.39 5.25
CA GLN A 70 -6.18 -0.68 6.11
C GLN A 70 -7.51 -0.43 5.39
N SER A 71 -7.65 0.69 4.69
CA SER A 71 -8.83 1.00 3.88
C SER A 71 -9.08 -0.05 2.81
N TRP A 72 -8.03 -0.46 2.08
CA TRP A 72 -8.12 -1.54 1.11
C TRP A 72 -8.56 -2.86 1.76
N TYR A 73 -7.94 -3.23 2.89
CA TYR A 73 -8.26 -4.47 3.61
C TYR A 73 -9.74 -4.49 4.03
N GLU A 74 -10.26 -3.40 4.59
CA GLU A 74 -11.66 -3.32 5.01
C GLU A 74 -12.64 -3.42 3.83
N GLN A 75 -12.29 -2.85 2.68
CA GLN A 75 -13.08 -2.99 1.46
C GLN A 75 -13.08 -4.43 0.95
N ALA A 76 -11.90 -5.07 0.91
CA ALA A 76 -11.73 -6.44 0.45
C ALA A 76 -12.41 -7.46 1.39
N ASP A 77 -12.30 -7.27 2.70
CA ASP A 77 -12.95 -8.08 3.74
C ASP A 77 -14.49 -8.05 3.56
N ARG A 78 -15.08 -6.86 3.38
CA ARG A 78 -16.51 -6.72 3.07
C ARG A 78 -16.91 -7.42 1.75
N ALA A 79 -16.06 -7.33 0.72
CA ALA A 79 -16.33 -7.98 -0.57
C ALA A 79 -16.31 -9.51 -0.47
N CYS A 80 -15.51 -10.11 0.42
CA CYS A 80 -15.46 -11.56 0.61
C CYS A 80 -16.82 -12.15 1.02
N HIS A 81 -17.62 -11.41 1.78
CA HIS A 81 -18.95 -11.83 2.21
C HIS A 81 -19.97 -11.93 1.06
N GLN A 82 -19.64 -11.46 -0.14
CA GLN A 82 -20.47 -11.61 -1.34
C GLN A 82 -20.11 -12.85 -2.17
N THR A 83 -19.10 -13.63 -1.74
CA THR A 83 -18.63 -14.82 -2.45
C THR A 83 -19.08 -16.11 -1.75
N PHE A 84 -19.13 -17.22 -2.49
CA PHE A 84 -19.50 -18.51 -1.90
C PHE A 84 -18.42 -19.04 -0.94
N PHE A 85 -17.15 -18.91 -1.33
CA PHE A 85 -15.99 -19.36 -0.54
C PHE A 85 -15.45 -18.25 0.38
N VAL A 86 -16.31 -17.76 1.28
CA VAL A 86 -15.99 -16.62 2.16
C VAL A 86 -14.71 -16.84 2.96
N ASN A 87 -14.51 -18.03 3.52
CA ASN A 87 -13.35 -18.33 4.36
C ASN A 87 -12.03 -18.27 3.58
N ASP A 88 -12.00 -18.81 2.37
CA ASP A 88 -10.81 -18.79 1.52
C ASP A 88 -10.48 -17.35 1.11
N CYS A 89 -11.49 -16.58 0.69
CA CYS A 89 -11.32 -15.16 0.39
C CYS A 89 -10.76 -14.37 1.59
N LEU A 90 -11.32 -14.56 2.78
CA LEU A 90 -10.85 -13.88 4.00
C LEU A 90 -9.39 -14.27 4.33
N ASN A 91 -9.02 -15.53 4.12
CA ASN A 91 -7.65 -15.99 4.35
C ASN A 91 -6.66 -15.33 3.39
N ASP A 92 -7.01 -15.25 2.10
CA ASP A 92 -6.21 -14.60 1.07
C ASP A 92 -6.01 -13.11 1.36
N VAL A 93 -7.09 -12.39 1.67
CA VAL A 93 -7.04 -10.95 1.98
C VAL A 93 -6.20 -10.68 3.24
N LYS A 94 -6.32 -11.53 4.27
CA LYS A 94 -5.47 -11.46 5.46
C LYS A 94 -4.00 -11.72 5.13
N GLN A 95 -3.71 -12.70 4.26
CA GLN A 95 -2.34 -12.99 3.84
C GLN A 95 -1.73 -11.82 3.06
N GLN A 96 -2.47 -11.24 2.12
CA GLN A 96 -2.05 -10.05 1.38
C GLN A 96 -1.76 -8.89 2.32
N ARG A 97 -2.63 -8.60 3.30
CA ARG A 97 -2.35 -7.57 4.31
C ARG A 97 -1.07 -7.84 5.10
N ARG A 98 -0.86 -9.09 5.54
CA ARG A 98 0.35 -9.49 6.29
C ARG A 98 1.63 -9.23 5.50
N GLN A 99 1.62 -9.42 4.18
CA GLN A 99 2.79 -9.19 3.33
C GLN A 99 3.28 -7.73 3.39
N TYR A 100 2.36 -6.76 3.43
CA TYR A 100 2.72 -5.34 3.34
C TYR A 100 2.85 -4.65 4.69
N ILE A 101 2.05 -5.04 5.68
CA ILE A 101 2.00 -4.33 6.98
C ILE A 101 3.32 -4.42 7.75
N VAL A 102 4.08 -5.51 7.60
CA VAL A 102 5.31 -5.76 8.36
C VAL A 102 6.38 -4.71 8.06
N SER A 103 6.63 -4.41 6.77
CA SER A 103 7.60 -3.37 6.38
C SER A 103 7.18 -1.99 6.88
N LEU A 104 5.90 -1.64 6.71
CA LEU A 104 5.38 -0.35 7.18
C LEU A 104 5.50 -0.19 8.70
N GLN A 105 5.22 -1.25 9.47
CA GLN A 105 5.37 -1.26 10.92
C GLN A 105 6.84 -1.13 11.34
N ARG A 106 7.77 -1.80 10.64
CA ARG A 106 9.21 -1.65 10.90
C ARG A 106 9.64 -0.19 10.79
N ILE A 107 9.30 0.48 9.69
CA ILE A 107 9.66 1.88 9.44
C ILE A 107 9.08 2.79 10.55
N ALA A 108 7.80 2.61 10.87
CA ALA A 108 7.13 3.39 11.91
C ALA A 108 7.75 3.17 13.31
N LEU A 109 8.13 1.93 13.63
CA LEU A 109 8.75 1.60 14.92
C LEU A 109 10.16 2.18 15.03
N GLU A 110 10.98 2.07 13.98
CA GLU A 110 12.33 2.63 13.92
C GLU A 110 12.30 4.16 14.09
N ALA A 111 11.41 4.84 13.36
CA ALA A 111 11.20 6.27 13.49
C ALA A 111 10.80 6.68 14.92
N LYS A 112 9.82 5.98 15.52
CA LYS A 112 9.39 6.23 16.91
C LYS A 112 10.51 5.96 17.91
N ALA A 113 11.32 4.94 17.69
CA ALA A 113 12.46 4.64 18.56
C ALA A 113 13.48 5.77 18.55
N LEU A 114 13.83 6.29 17.37
CA LEU A 114 14.74 7.44 17.26
C LEU A 114 14.15 8.69 17.94
N GLN A 115 12.87 9.01 17.69
CA GLN A 115 12.22 10.16 18.34
C GLN A 115 12.25 10.07 19.87
N ARG A 116 12.02 8.87 20.42
CA ARG A 116 12.11 8.63 21.87
C ARG A 116 13.53 8.85 22.37
N LYS A 117 14.53 8.31 21.68
CA LYS A 117 15.95 8.49 22.03
C LYS A 117 16.34 9.97 22.04
N LEU A 118 16.06 10.71 20.96
CA LEU A 118 16.41 12.12 20.85
C LEU A 118 15.76 12.98 21.93
N ARG A 119 14.51 12.67 22.30
CA ARG A 119 13.82 13.35 23.41
C ARG A 119 14.51 13.09 24.74
N ILE A 120 14.90 11.85 25.02
CA ILE A 120 15.62 11.52 26.25
C ILE A 120 16.97 12.24 26.28
N ASP A 121 17.74 12.19 25.19
CA ASP A 121 19.04 12.88 25.08
C ASP A 121 18.92 14.40 25.29
N GLN A 122 17.81 15.01 24.87
CA GLN A 122 17.53 16.43 25.12
C GLN A 122 17.24 16.70 26.60
N LEU A 123 16.38 15.88 27.21
CA LEU A 123 16.04 16.01 28.64
C LEU A 123 17.27 15.82 29.53
N ASP A 124 18.13 14.85 29.24
CA ASP A 124 19.35 14.60 30.00
C ASP A 124 20.28 15.81 29.95
N LYS A 125 20.47 16.41 28.76
CA LYS A 125 21.26 17.65 28.61
C LYS A 125 20.66 18.82 29.39
N GLU A 126 19.34 18.97 29.38
CA GLU A 126 18.67 20.02 30.16
C GLU A 126 18.84 19.82 31.67
N LEU A 127 18.79 18.57 32.14
CA LEU A 127 19.01 18.23 33.55
C LEU A 127 20.45 18.53 33.98
N GLU A 128 21.45 18.14 33.18
CA GLU A 128 22.85 18.45 33.42
C GLU A 128 23.10 19.97 33.49
N GLN A 129 22.51 20.74 32.58
CA GLN A 129 22.62 22.21 32.59
C GLN A 129 22.00 22.84 33.84
N ARG A 130 20.88 22.31 34.33
CA ARG A 130 20.23 22.79 35.57
C ARG A 130 21.07 22.46 36.80
N GLN A 131 21.70 21.29 36.84
CA GLN A 131 22.56 20.86 37.95
C GLN A 131 23.91 21.59 37.96
N ALA A 132 24.41 21.98 36.79
CA ALA A 132 25.66 22.75 36.65
C ALA A 132 25.50 24.25 36.95
N LYS A 133 24.26 24.76 37.05
CA LYS A 133 23.99 26.15 37.41
C LYS A 133 23.95 26.27 38.94
N PRO A 134 24.87 27.02 39.58
CA PRO A 134 24.90 27.21 41.03
C PRO A 134 23.72 28.01 41.56
#